data_AF-A0A7X8KY73-F1
#
_entry.id   AF-A0A7X8KY73-F1
#
_cell.length_a   1.000
_cell.length_b   1.000
_cell.length_c   1.000
_cell.angle_alpha   90.00
_cell.angle_beta   90.00
_cell.angle_gamma   90.00
#
_symmetry.space_group_name_H-M   'P 1'
#
loop_
_entity.id
_entity.type
_entity.pdbx_description
1 polymer ?
#
loop_
_entity_poly.entity_id
_entity_poly.type
_entity_poly.pdbx_seq_one_letter_code
_entity_poly.pdbx_strand_id
1 'polypeptide(L)'
;MKNKLLKNIILTAAIGAMIAIPVFAKNILPIWAKDNVSIDKDDTARQTTEPEDAKEIIEETADDVMNALKNKDAKALADYVHPEKGVRFTPYTRVSPENDMIVSKEDILVFFEDENLYLWGYYDGSGEEIKLTPAQYYDEFVYSEDFINAKEIGYN
;
A
#
# COMPACT_ATOMS: atom_id res chain seq x y z
N MET A 1 -60.75 14.13 16.63
CA MET A 1 -59.55 13.48 17.21
C MET A 1 -59.15 12.33 16.29
N LYS A 2 -58.16 12.56 15.41
CA LYS A 2 -56.78 12.01 15.48
C LYS A 2 -56.69 10.48 15.25
N ASN A 3 -56.38 10.15 13.98
CA ASN A 3 -55.48 9.14 13.41
C ASN A 3 -55.13 7.85 14.15
N LYS A 4 -55.00 6.77 13.34
CA LYS A 4 -54.09 5.58 13.41
C LYS A 4 -54.91 4.27 13.32
N LEU A 5 -54.69 3.30 12.43
CA LEU A 5 -53.55 2.92 11.61
C LEU A 5 -54.03 2.15 10.36
N LEU A 6 -53.69 2.63 9.16
CA LEU A 6 -53.42 1.74 8.04
C LEU A 6 -51.91 1.50 8.07
N LYS A 7 -51.51 0.31 8.53
CA LYS A 7 -50.10 -0.11 8.50
C LYS A 7 -49.76 -0.48 7.06
N ASN A 8 -49.18 0.48 6.34
CA ASN A 8 -48.53 0.22 5.06
C ASN A 8 -47.37 -0.75 5.28
N ILE A 9 -47.40 -1.86 4.56
CA ILE A 9 -46.31 -2.79 4.36
C ILE A 9 -45.26 -2.05 3.52
N ILE A 10 -44.22 -1.51 4.17
CA ILE A 10 -43.04 -1.05 3.46
C ILE A 10 -42.06 -2.23 3.46
N LEU A 11 -41.93 -2.81 2.27
CA LEU A 11 -40.92 -3.77 1.90
C LEU A 11 -39.56 -3.06 1.93
N THR A 12 -38.88 -3.04 3.07
CA THR A 12 -37.45 -2.65 3.10
C THR A 12 -36.63 -3.81 2.56
N ALA A 13 -36.26 -3.70 1.30
CA ALA A 13 -35.19 -4.49 0.71
C ALA A 13 -33.90 -4.22 1.50
N ALA A 14 -33.45 -5.20 2.27
CA ALA A 14 -32.10 -5.22 2.80
C ALA A 14 -31.15 -5.49 1.63
N ILE A 15 -30.68 -4.42 0.98
CA ILE A 15 -29.48 -4.49 0.15
C ILE A 15 -28.33 -4.62 1.15
N GLY A 16 -28.01 -5.86 1.48
CA GLY A 16 -26.76 -6.22 2.13
C GLY A 16 -25.62 -6.04 1.15
N ALA A 17 -25.26 -4.78 0.85
CA ALA A 17 -23.90 -4.47 0.45
C ALA A 17 -23.09 -4.59 1.74
N MET A 18 -22.62 -5.81 1.99
CA MET A 18 -21.50 -6.05 2.88
C MET A 18 -20.33 -5.31 2.23
N ILE A 19 -20.16 -4.02 2.55
CA ILE A 19 -18.93 -3.31 2.31
C ILE A 19 -17.93 -4.11 3.15
N ALA A 20 -17.20 -4.99 2.49
CA ALA A 20 -15.97 -5.51 3.04
C ALA A 20 -15.12 -4.26 3.24
N ILE A 21 -15.12 -3.75 4.47
CA ILE A 21 -14.12 -2.79 4.91
C ILE A 21 -12.83 -3.61 4.84
N PRO A 22 -11.89 -3.37 3.91
CA PRO A 22 -10.55 -3.86 4.11
C PRO A 22 -10.09 -3.17 5.40
N VAL A 23 -10.18 -3.92 6.50
CA VAL A 23 -9.72 -3.44 7.80
C VAL A 23 -8.21 -3.42 7.72
N PHE A 24 -7.65 -2.31 7.24
CA PHE A 24 -6.20 -2.02 7.22
C PHE A 24 -5.58 -1.93 8.63
N ALA A 25 -6.37 -2.17 9.68
CA ALA A 25 -5.94 -2.07 11.07
C ALA A 25 -6.33 -3.31 11.87
N LYS A 26 -5.77 -4.47 11.54
CA LYS A 26 -5.68 -5.60 12.47
C LYS A 26 -4.32 -6.26 12.36
N ASN A 27 -3.36 -5.74 13.13
CA ASN A 27 -2.46 -6.49 14.03
C ASN A 27 -1.33 -5.59 14.54
N ILE A 28 -1.63 -4.70 15.50
CA ILE A 28 -0.60 -4.16 16.40
C ILE A 28 -0.67 -4.98 17.68
N LEU A 29 0.32 -5.85 17.88
CA LEU A 29 0.63 -6.42 19.20
C LEU A 29 1.81 -5.64 19.80
N PRO A 30 1.79 -5.34 21.12
CA PRO A 30 2.82 -4.54 21.76
C PRO A 30 4.17 -5.26 21.84
N ILE A 31 5.22 -4.46 21.70
CA ILE A 31 6.64 -4.82 21.74
C ILE A 31 7.04 -5.24 23.17
N TRP A 32 6.82 -6.51 23.56
CA TRP A 32 7.57 -7.21 24.65
C TRP A 32 7.17 -8.70 24.89
N ALA A 33 6.52 -9.40 23.96
CA ALA A 33 6.32 -10.84 24.09
C ALA A 33 7.63 -11.62 23.87
N LYS A 34 8.17 -12.16 24.97
CA LYS A 34 9.48 -12.79 25.15
C LYS A 34 9.76 -14.08 24.38
N ASP A 35 11.02 -14.15 23.94
CA ASP A 35 12.04 -15.21 24.08
C ASP A 35 11.91 -16.56 23.34
N ASN A 36 12.95 -16.81 22.53
CA ASN A 36 13.58 -18.07 22.11
C ASN A 36 13.02 -18.80 20.88
N VAL A 37 13.57 -18.47 19.71
CA VAL A 37 13.67 -19.38 18.55
C VAL A 37 15.13 -19.51 18.15
N SER A 38 15.59 -20.75 18.04
CA SER A 38 16.94 -21.16 17.64
C SER A 38 17.25 -20.73 16.21
N ILE A 39 18.42 -20.13 16.01
CA ILE A 39 18.96 -19.86 14.67
C ILE A 39 19.56 -21.17 14.14
N ASP A 40 18.77 -21.87 13.32
CA ASP A 40 19.31 -22.89 12.43
C ASP A 40 19.96 -22.16 11.25
N LYS A 41 21.27 -22.32 11.14
CA LYS A 41 22.06 -21.82 10.02
C LYS A 41 21.76 -22.71 8.81
N ASP A 42 21.02 -22.18 7.85
CA ASP A 42 21.04 -22.71 6.49
C ASP A 42 21.75 -21.69 5.59
N ASP A 43 22.98 -22.06 5.24
CA ASP A 43 23.86 -21.37 4.31
C ASP A 43 23.31 -21.53 2.89
N THR A 44 22.34 -20.69 2.50
CA THR A 44 22.04 -20.52 1.07
C THR A 44 23.08 -19.58 0.47
N ALA A 45 23.91 -20.16 -0.40
CA ALA A 45 25.03 -19.55 -1.09
C ALA A 45 24.72 -18.13 -1.61
N ARG A 46 25.53 -17.15 -1.19
CA ARG A 46 25.61 -15.87 -1.90
C ARG A 46 26.17 -16.16 -3.29
N GLN A 47 25.31 -16.19 -4.30
CA GLN A 47 25.78 -15.95 -5.66
C GLN A 47 26.28 -14.51 -5.69
N THR A 48 27.59 -14.35 -5.84
CA THR A 48 28.20 -13.06 -6.14
C THR A 48 27.83 -12.76 -7.59
N THR A 49 26.76 -11.99 -7.81
CA THR A 49 26.47 -11.40 -9.12
C THR A 49 27.51 -10.32 -9.40
N GLU A 50 28.07 -10.31 -10.61
CA GLU A 50 28.97 -9.25 -11.04
C GLU A 50 28.19 -7.91 -11.08
N PRO A 51 28.84 -6.76 -10.86
CA PRO A 51 28.14 -5.47 -10.75
C PRO A 51 27.33 -5.08 -11.98
N GLU A 52 27.78 -5.48 -13.18
CA GLU A 52 27.10 -5.23 -14.45
C GLU A 52 25.77 -6.00 -14.52
N ASP A 53 25.77 -7.29 -14.15
CA ASP A 53 24.57 -8.14 -14.12
C ASP A 53 23.58 -7.67 -13.04
N ALA A 54 24.09 -7.21 -11.89
CA ALA A 54 23.26 -6.67 -10.82
C ALA A 54 22.56 -5.36 -11.26
N LYS A 55 23.25 -4.51 -12.03
CA LYS A 55 22.66 -3.28 -12.57
C LYS A 55 21.55 -3.60 -13.57
N GLU A 56 21.79 -4.50 -14.52
CA GLU A 56 20.82 -4.86 -15.56
C GLU A 56 19.52 -5.42 -14.95
N ILE A 57 19.63 -6.31 -13.96
CA ILE A 57 18.46 -6.89 -13.26
C ILE A 57 17.67 -5.82 -12.49
N ILE A 58 18.37 -4.88 -11.83
CA ILE A 58 17.72 -3.80 -11.09
C ILE A 58 17.02 -2.82 -12.04
N GLU A 59 17.65 -2.51 -13.18
CA GLU A 59 17.10 -1.63 -14.22
C GLU A 59 15.81 -2.21 -14.82
N GLU A 60 15.81 -3.49 -15.22
CA GLU A 60 14.60 -4.15 -15.74
C GLU A 60 13.45 -4.14 -14.73
N THR A 61 13.73 -4.51 -13.48
CA THR A 61 12.71 -4.54 -12.41
C THR A 61 12.16 -3.13 -12.13
N ALA A 62 13.04 -2.11 -12.13
CA ALA A 62 12.63 -0.73 -11.92
C ALA A 62 11.75 -0.23 -13.07
N ASP A 63 12.12 -0.51 -14.32
CA ASP A 63 11.35 -0.12 -15.50
C ASP A 63 9.94 -0.74 -15.49
N ASP A 64 9.82 -2.02 -15.14
CA ASP A 64 8.52 -2.69 -15.03
C ASP A 64 7.63 -2.04 -13.96
N VAL A 65 8.18 -1.81 -12.76
CA VAL A 65 7.44 -1.16 -11.67
C VAL A 65 7.05 0.27 -12.06
N MET A 66 7.93 1.03 -12.70
CA MET A 66 7.64 2.40 -13.14
C MET A 66 6.55 2.44 -14.23
N ASN A 67 6.55 1.47 -15.15
CA ASN A 67 5.48 1.30 -16.12
C ASN A 67 4.14 0.94 -15.45
N ALA A 68 4.17 0.01 -14.49
CA ALA A 68 2.99 -0.40 -13.74
C ALA A 68 2.40 0.77 -12.93
N LEU A 69 3.25 1.56 -12.26
CA LEU A 69 2.85 2.80 -11.57
C LEU A 69 2.18 3.74 -12.57
N LYS A 70 2.89 4.14 -13.64
CA LYS A 70 2.38 5.09 -14.65
C LYS A 70 1.01 4.71 -15.20
N ASN A 71 0.81 3.42 -15.48
CA ASN A 71 -0.43 2.91 -16.07
C ASN A 71 -1.52 2.61 -15.03
N LYS A 72 -1.24 2.84 -13.73
CA LYS A 72 -2.09 2.45 -12.60
C LYS A 72 -2.47 0.95 -12.67
N ASP A 73 -1.53 0.11 -13.09
CA ASP A 73 -1.71 -1.34 -13.20
C ASP A 73 -1.50 -2.01 -11.83
N ALA A 74 -2.54 -1.98 -11.00
CA ALA A 74 -2.56 -2.58 -9.67
C ALA A 74 -2.20 -4.08 -9.69
N LYS A 75 -2.56 -4.81 -10.75
CA LYS A 75 -2.25 -6.24 -10.86
C LYS A 75 -0.76 -6.46 -11.04
N ALA A 76 -0.13 -5.71 -11.93
CA ALA A 76 1.31 -5.77 -12.13
C ALA A 76 2.06 -5.33 -10.84
N LEU A 77 1.62 -4.25 -10.19
CA LEU A 77 2.23 -3.79 -8.93
C LEU A 77 2.17 -4.85 -7.82
N ALA A 78 1.06 -5.57 -7.71
CA ALA A 78 0.88 -6.62 -6.70
C ALA A 78 1.91 -7.76 -6.83
N ASP A 79 2.49 -7.98 -8.01
CA ASP A 79 3.52 -9.00 -8.22
C ASP A 79 4.88 -8.64 -7.61
N TYR A 80 5.13 -7.34 -7.37
CA TYR A 80 6.33 -6.85 -6.68
C TYR A 80 6.11 -6.66 -5.17
N VAL A 81 4.89 -6.89 -4.66
CA VAL A 81 4.59 -6.76 -3.23
C VAL A 81 4.82 -8.07 -2.50
N HIS A 82 5.57 -8.01 -1.40
CA HIS A 82 5.86 -9.19 -0.59
C HIS A 82 4.55 -9.76 -0.01
N PRO A 83 4.25 -11.07 -0.19
CA PRO A 83 2.95 -11.65 0.14
C PRO A 83 2.58 -11.50 1.62
N GLU A 84 3.53 -11.66 2.55
CA GLU A 84 3.26 -11.54 3.99
C GLU A 84 3.55 -10.15 4.57
N LYS A 85 4.54 -9.42 4.03
CA LYS A 85 5.03 -8.17 4.62
C LYS A 85 4.37 -6.93 4.02
N GLY A 86 3.74 -7.06 2.84
CA GLY A 86 3.20 -5.93 2.10
C GLY A 86 4.28 -4.98 1.58
N VAL A 87 3.83 -3.79 1.20
CA VAL A 87 4.66 -2.65 0.80
C VAL A 87 4.40 -1.49 1.75
N ARG A 88 5.45 -0.77 2.13
CA ARG A 88 5.36 0.39 3.02
C ARG A 88 5.33 1.69 2.21
N PHE A 89 4.42 2.58 2.57
CA PHE A 89 4.35 3.93 2.03
C PHE A 89 4.85 4.93 3.08
N THR A 90 5.92 5.64 2.72
CA THR A 90 6.50 6.72 3.52
C THR A 90 6.41 8.01 2.69
N PRO A 91 5.70 9.05 3.13
CA PRO A 91 5.53 10.28 2.34
C PRO A 91 6.81 11.12 2.20
N TYR A 92 7.83 10.84 3.03
CA TYR A 92 9.07 11.59 3.10
C TYR A 92 10.30 10.68 3.16
N THR A 93 11.48 11.28 3.17
CA THR A 93 12.78 10.60 3.07
C THR A 93 13.12 9.69 4.26
N ARG A 94 12.44 9.83 5.40
CA ARG A 94 12.70 9.03 6.60
C ARG A 94 11.59 8.00 6.84
N VAL A 95 11.93 6.74 6.60
CA VAL A 95 11.08 5.59 6.91
C VAL A 95 10.82 5.50 8.43
N SER A 96 9.55 5.36 8.80
CA SER A 96 9.09 5.07 10.15
C SER A 96 8.40 3.69 10.21
N PRO A 97 9.11 2.63 10.60
CA PRO A 97 8.54 1.28 10.65
C PRO A 97 7.28 1.14 11.52
N GLU A 98 7.12 2.03 12.50
CA GLU A 98 6.01 2.02 13.48
C GLU A 98 4.79 2.82 13.02
N ASN A 99 4.97 3.84 12.16
CA ASN A 99 3.91 4.80 11.83
C ASN A 99 3.50 4.77 10.36
N ASP A 100 4.40 4.33 9.47
CA ASP A 100 4.13 4.33 8.04
C ASP A 100 3.11 3.25 7.68
N MET A 101 2.26 3.57 6.71
CA MET A 101 1.23 2.65 6.23
C MET A 101 1.87 1.47 5.51
N ILE A 102 1.42 0.26 5.85
CA ILE A 102 1.74 -0.97 5.11
C ILE A 102 0.49 -1.43 4.39
N VAL A 103 0.61 -1.69 3.09
CA VAL A 103 -0.47 -2.17 2.23
C VAL A 103 -0.14 -3.60 1.80
N SER A 104 -1.10 -4.51 1.97
CA SER A 104 -0.93 -5.92 1.62
C SER A 104 -0.91 -6.13 0.09
N LYS A 105 -0.47 -7.30 -0.36
CA LYS A 105 -0.53 -7.66 -1.79
C LYS A 105 -1.99 -7.65 -2.29
N GLU A 106 -2.91 -8.17 -1.48
CA GLU A 106 -4.34 -8.24 -1.81
C GLU A 106 -4.96 -6.85 -1.91
N ASP A 107 -4.59 -5.95 -1.02
CA ASP A 107 -5.11 -4.58 -1.04
C ASP A 107 -4.52 -3.75 -2.19
N ILE A 108 -3.28 -4.02 -2.63
CA ILE A 108 -2.71 -3.38 -3.82
C ILE A 108 -3.56 -3.66 -5.07
N LEU A 109 -4.17 -4.85 -5.19
CA LEU A 109 -5.01 -5.21 -6.33
C LEU A 109 -6.21 -4.29 -6.54
N VAL A 110 -6.69 -3.65 -5.46
CA VAL A 110 -7.84 -2.73 -5.48
C VAL A 110 -7.44 -1.28 -5.16
N PHE A 111 -6.14 -0.99 -5.07
CA PHE A 111 -5.61 0.29 -4.56
C PHE A 111 -6.16 1.51 -5.28
N PHE A 112 -6.23 1.48 -6.61
CA PHE A 112 -6.72 2.61 -7.40
C PHE A 112 -8.25 2.74 -7.46
N GLU A 113 -8.97 1.71 -7.03
CA GLU A 113 -10.44 1.67 -6.98
C GLU A 113 -10.97 1.99 -5.58
N ASP A 114 -10.10 1.97 -4.57
CA ASP A 114 -10.48 2.24 -3.18
C ASP A 114 -10.74 3.73 -2.96
N GLU A 115 -11.99 4.06 -2.61
CA GLU A 115 -12.44 5.42 -2.34
C GLU A 115 -12.37 5.80 -0.84
N ASN A 116 -11.89 4.91 0.03
CA ASN A 116 -11.77 5.20 1.45
C ASN A 116 -10.64 6.21 1.73
N LEU A 117 -10.84 7.07 2.73
CA LEU A 117 -9.81 7.98 3.21
C LEU A 117 -8.95 7.31 4.28
N TYR A 118 -7.64 7.38 4.11
CA TYR A 118 -6.66 6.85 5.04
C TYR A 118 -5.76 7.97 5.57
N LEU A 119 -5.28 7.79 6.81
CA LEU A 119 -4.23 8.65 7.36
C LEU A 119 -2.87 8.09 6.94
N TRP A 120 -2.20 8.77 6.02
CA TRP A 120 -0.89 8.37 5.48
C TRP A 120 0.29 8.95 6.26
N GLY A 121 0.03 9.91 7.14
CA GLY A 121 1.03 10.63 7.89
C GLY A 121 0.59 12.07 8.15
N TYR A 122 1.56 12.96 8.30
CA TYR A 122 1.34 14.38 8.57
C TYR A 122 2.23 15.22 7.68
N TYR A 123 1.71 16.32 7.14
CA TYR A 123 2.47 17.22 6.29
C TYR A 123 3.64 17.85 7.06
N ASP A 124 4.84 17.84 6.45
CA ASP A 124 5.99 18.54 7.02
C ASP A 124 5.73 20.06 7.07
N GLY A 125 6.19 20.71 8.13
CA GLY A 125 5.97 22.13 8.41
C GLY A 125 4.60 22.45 9.04
N SER A 126 3.48 22.05 8.42
CA SER A 126 2.14 22.37 8.98
C SER A 126 1.71 21.41 10.09
N GLY A 127 2.12 20.14 10.01
CA GLY A 127 1.67 19.07 10.91
C GLY A 127 0.22 18.64 10.68
N GLU A 128 -0.43 19.10 9.61
CA GLU A 128 -1.78 18.68 9.23
C GLU A 128 -1.79 17.21 8.78
N GLU A 129 -2.91 16.52 8.99
CA GLU A 129 -3.05 15.11 8.59
C GLU A 129 -3.07 14.96 7.06
N ILE A 130 -2.30 13.99 6.56
CA ILE A 130 -2.39 13.54 5.16
C ILE A 130 -3.54 12.53 5.09
N LYS A 131 -4.77 13.03 4.93
CA LYS A 131 -6.00 12.23 4.80
C LYS A 131 -6.44 12.16 3.35
N LEU A 132 -6.07 11.08 2.67
CA LEU A 132 -6.24 10.91 1.22
C LEU A 132 -6.77 9.50 0.89
N THR A 133 -7.45 9.36 -0.25
CA THR A 133 -7.65 8.04 -0.85
C THR A 133 -6.31 7.51 -1.39
N PRO A 134 -6.16 6.19 -1.62
CA PRO A 134 -4.89 5.68 -2.14
C PRO A 134 -4.55 6.22 -3.53
N ALA A 135 -5.55 6.45 -4.40
CA ALA A 135 -5.36 7.11 -5.69
C ALA A 135 -4.86 8.56 -5.55
N GLN A 136 -5.41 9.33 -4.59
CA GLN A 136 -4.94 10.69 -4.31
C GLN A 136 -3.52 10.70 -3.75
N TYR A 137 -3.23 9.80 -2.80
CA TYR A 137 -1.88 9.65 -2.26
C TYR A 137 -0.87 9.27 -3.34
N TYR A 138 -1.25 8.37 -4.26
CA TYR A 138 -0.43 8.02 -5.41
C TYR A 138 -0.10 9.25 -6.27
N ASP A 139 -1.10 10.05 -6.62
CA ASP A 139 -0.91 11.24 -7.47
C ASP A 139 -0.04 12.31 -6.78
N GLU A 140 -0.08 12.41 -5.45
CA GLU A 140 0.65 13.43 -4.69
C GLU A 140 2.07 13.00 -4.28
N PHE A 141 2.25 11.74 -3.86
CA PHE A 141 3.49 11.28 -3.22
C PHE A 141 4.23 10.18 -3.97
N VAL A 142 3.58 9.44 -4.87
CA VAL A 142 4.20 8.29 -5.56
C VAL A 142 4.58 8.62 -7.00
N TYR A 143 3.66 9.21 -7.76
CA TYR A 143 3.83 9.54 -9.17
C TYR A 143 3.36 10.98 -9.44
N SER A 144 4.01 11.94 -8.79
CA SER A 144 3.67 13.37 -8.91
C SER A 144 4.12 14.00 -10.22
N GLU A 145 5.05 13.37 -10.94
CA GLU A 145 5.60 13.84 -12.21
C GLU A 145 5.78 12.66 -13.18
N ASP A 146 6.00 12.95 -14.47
CA ASP A 146 6.24 11.93 -15.51
C ASP A 146 7.65 11.35 -15.42
N PHE A 147 7.87 10.51 -14.40
CA PHE A 147 9.17 9.94 -14.07
C PHE A 147 9.74 8.99 -15.13
N ILE A 148 8.89 8.37 -15.96
CA ILE A 148 9.39 7.43 -17.00
C ILE A 148 10.09 8.16 -18.14
N ASN A 149 9.77 9.44 -18.36
CA ASN A 149 10.38 10.28 -19.38
C ASN A 149 11.42 11.23 -18.77
N ALA A 150 11.93 10.92 -17.57
CA ALA A 150 12.96 11.72 -16.92
C ALA A 150 14.24 11.78 -17.77
N LYS A 151 14.92 12.94 -17.75
CA LYS A 151 16.11 13.19 -18.56
C LYS A 151 17.33 12.38 -18.10
N GLU A 152 17.40 12.05 -16.81
CA GLU A 152 18.53 11.40 -16.16
C GLU A 152 18.00 10.34 -15.19
N ILE A 153 18.64 9.16 -15.17
CA ILE A 153 18.35 8.04 -14.26
C ILE A 153 19.59 7.81 -13.40
N GLY A 154 19.40 7.71 -12.08
CA GLY A 154 20.45 7.44 -11.11
C GLY A 154 20.28 6.06 -10.47
N TYR A 155 21.39 5.35 -10.30
CA TYR A 155 21.47 4.08 -9.58
C TYR A 155 22.29 4.29 -8.29
N ASN A 156 21.82 3.76 -7.16
CA ASN A 156 22.48 3.88 -5.84
C ASN A 156 22.99 2.54 -5.34
#